data_AF-A0A8T7JZD2-F1
#
_entry.id   AF-A0A8T7JZD2-F1
#
_cell.length_a   1.000
_cell.length_b   1.000
_cell.length_c   1.000
_cell.angle_alpha   90.00
_cell.angle_beta   90.00
_cell.angle_gamma   90.00
#
_symmetry.space_group_name_H-M   'P 1'
#
loop_
_entity.id
_entity.type
_entity.pdbx_description
1 polymer ?
#
loop_
_entity_poly.entity_id
_entity_poly.type
_entity_poly.pdbx_seq_one_letter_code
_entity_poly.pdbx_strand_id
1 'polypeptide(L)'
;EAALLDALIARRAAGAAIAACEYGGEPGVPALFAPRFARALLDLEGDRGAKALLLREHDAAVLVPFPSGDLDVDTPEDWARASRMLEARHAEPR
;
A
#
# COMPACT_ATOMS: atom_id res chain seq x y z
N GLU A 1 7.04 -8.83 8.10
CA GLU A 1 7.10 -7.90 6.95
C GLU A 1 7.02 -8.61 5.59
N ALA A 2 7.66 -9.77 5.36
CA ALA A 2 7.46 -10.56 4.12
C ALA A 2 5.98 -10.97 3.87
N ALA A 3 5.26 -11.31 4.94
CA ALA A 3 3.88 -11.80 4.85
C ALA A 3 2.89 -10.87 4.13
N LEU A 4 3.07 -9.54 4.20
CA LEU A 4 2.19 -8.59 3.51
C LEU A 4 2.39 -8.68 1.99
N LEU A 5 3.64 -8.60 1.55
CA LEU A 5 3.97 -8.67 0.13
C LEU A 5 3.63 -10.05 -0.43
N ASP A 6 3.90 -11.12 0.32
CA ASP A 6 3.52 -12.49 -0.04
C ASP A 6 1.99 -12.63 -0.21
N ALA A 7 1.21 -12.01 0.68
CA ALA A 7 -0.25 -12.01 0.56
C ALA A 7 -0.71 -11.27 -0.70
N LEU A 8 -0.14 -10.10 -1.01
CA LEU A 8 -0.46 -9.35 -2.22
C LEU A 8 -0.11 -10.15 -3.48
N ILE A 9 1.08 -10.76 -3.51
CA ILE A 9 1.53 -11.62 -4.61
C ILE A 9 0.58 -12.80 -4.78
N ALA A 10 0.19 -13.46 -3.68
CA ALA A 10 -0.74 -14.58 -3.71
C ALA A 10 -2.11 -14.18 -4.28
N ARG A 11 -2.66 -13.01 -3.90
CA ARG A 11 -3.90 -12.50 -4.48
C ARG A 11 -3.78 -12.22 -5.97
N ARG A 12 -2.68 -11.61 -6.40
CA ARG A 12 -2.42 -11.35 -7.81
C ARG A 12 -2.26 -12.65 -8.62
N ALA A 13 -1.55 -13.63 -8.08
CA ALA A 13 -1.37 -14.96 -8.67
C ALA A 13 -2.68 -15.74 -8.75
N ALA A 14 -3.58 -15.56 -7.78
CA ALA A 14 -4.94 -16.12 -7.79
C ALA A 14 -5.90 -15.42 -8.77
N GLY A 15 -5.44 -14.40 -9.50
CA GLY A 15 -6.20 -13.77 -10.57
C GLY A 15 -6.81 -12.40 -10.24
N ALA A 16 -6.55 -11.85 -9.04
CA ALA A 16 -7.01 -10.50 -8.72
C ALA A 16 -6.52 -9.49 -9.75
N ALA A 17 -7.43 -8.63 -10.22
CA ALA A 17 -7.10 -7.56 -11.17
C ALA A 17 -6.10 -6.58 -10.56
N ILE A 18 -6.36 -6.23 -9.31
CA ILE A 18 -5.53 -5.39 -8.46
C ILE A 18 -5.50 -6.07 -7.09
N ALA A 19 -4.33 -6.17 -6.49
CA ALA A 19 -4.18 -6.55 -5.08
C ALA A 19 -3.55 -5.37 -4.36
N ALA A 20 -4.21 -4.80 -3.36
CA ALA A 20 -3.76 -3.58 -2.70
C ALA A 20 -3.86 -3.71 -1.18
N CYS A 21 -3.11 -2.87 -0.47
CA CYS A 21 -3.28 -2.74 0.97
C CYS A 21 -4.55 -1.97 1.29
N GLU A 22 -5.07 -2.17 2.49
CA GLU A 22 -6.12 -1.37 3.08
C GLU A 22 -5.71 -0.91 4.47
N TYR A 23 -5.87 0.37 4.73
CA TYR A 23 -5.66 0.97 6.03
C TYR A 23 -6.70 2.07 6.24
N GLY A 24 -7.33 2.08 7.41
CA GLY A 24 -8.41 3.03 7.70
C GLY A 24 -9.63 2.93 6.79
N GLY A 25 -9.87 1.77 6.14
CA GLY A 25 -10.98 1.57 5.21
C GLY A 25 -10.72 2.11 3.80
N GLU A 26 -9.52 2.62 3.52
CA GLU A 26 -9.12 3.08 2.19
C GLU A 26 -8.12 2.13 1.53
N PRO A 27 -8.25 1.86 0.22
CA PRO A 27 -7.18 1.24 -0.54
C PRO A 27 -5.93 2.10 -0.57
N GLY A 28 -4.78 1.47 -0.43
CA GLY A 28 -3.50 2.14 -0.44
C GLY A 28 -2.34 1.27 -0.88
N VAL A 29 -1.14 1.80 -0.67
CA VAL A 29 0.12 1.16 -1.08
C VAL A 29 0.64 0.21 0.00
N PRO A 30 1.45 -0.81 -0.36
CA PRO A 30 1.74 -1.26 -1.72
C PRO A 30 0.51 -1.83 -2.47
N ALA A 31 0.50 -1.65 -3.79
CA ALA A 31 -0.53 -2.17 -4.69
C ALA A 31 0.09 -2.82 -5.93
N LEU A 32 -0.45 -3.97 -6.34
CA LEU A 32 -0.05 -4.75 -7.51
C LEU A 32 -1.16 -4.72 -8.55
N PHE A 33 -0.85 -4.25 -9.76
CA PHE A 33 -1.80 -4.13 -10.85
C PHE A 33 -1.59 -5.23 -11.90
N ALA A 34 -2.66 -5.72 -12.52
CA ALA A 34 -2.57 -6.58 -13.70
C ALA A 34 -1.96 -5.82 -14.89
N PRO A 35 -1.24 -6.51 -15.82
CA PRO A 35 -0.61 -5.87 -16.97
C PRO A 35 -1.54 -5.02 -17.84
N ARG A 36 -2.85 -5.33 -17.89
CA ARG A 36 -3.84 -4.52 -18.62
C ARG A 36 -3.96 -3.07 -18.13
N PHE A 37 -3.54 -2.78 -16.91
CA PHE A 37 -3.52 -1.43 -16.35
C PHE A 37 -2.23 -0.66 -16.69
N ALA A 38 -1.23 -1.29 -17.33
CA ALA A 38 0.05 -0.65 -17.62
C ALA A 38 -0.12 0.66 -18.40
N ARG A 39 -1.00 0.70 -19.39
CA ARG A 39 -1.26 1.93 -20.15
C ARG A 39 -1.86 3.02 -19.26
N ALA A 40 -2.88 2.67 -18.47
CA ALA A 40 -3.52 3.62 -17.55
C ALA A 40 -2.56 4.15 -16.47
N LEU A 41 -1.57 3.36 -16.05
CA LEU A 41 -0.50 3.78 -15.14
C LEU A 41 0.51 4.72 -15.82
N LEU A 42 0.88 4.43 -17.08
CA LEU A 42 1.81 5.26 -17.86
C LEU A 42 1.21 6.60 -18.27
N ASP A 43 -0.11 6.66 -18.43
CA ASP A 43 -0.85 7.89 -18.77
C ASP A 43 -1.16 8.75 -17.52
N LEU A 44 -0.64 8.41 -16.33
CA LEU A 44 -0.78 9.25 -15.14
C LEU A 44 0.07 10.52 -15.27
N GLU A 45 -0.52 11.65 -14.90
CA GLU A 45 0.12 12.97 -15.02
C GLU A 45 -0.03 13.80 -13.73
N GLY A 46 0.92 14.71 -13.54
CA GLY A 46 1.00 15.57 -12.36
C GLY A 46 1.30 14.79 -11.09
N ASP A 47 0.86 15.31 -9.96
CA ASP A 47 1.14 14.75 -8.63
C ASP A 47 0.15 13.64 -8.21
N ARG A 48 -0.56 13.05 -9.18
CA ARG A 48 -1.55 11.99 -8.94
C ARG A 48 -0.93 10.65 -9.26
N GLY A 49 -0.40 10.00 -8.23
CA GLY A 49 0.11 8.64 -8.32
C GLY A 49 -1.00 7.60 -8.57
N ALA A 50 -0.61 6.33 -8.55
CA ALA A 50 -1.49 5.19 -8.83
C ALA A 50 -2.70 5.05 -7.87
N LYS A 51 -2.74 5.79 -6.74
CA LYS A 51 -3.90 5.84 -5.83
C LYS A 51 -5.17 6.28 -6.56
N ALA A 52 -5.08 7.22 -7.51
CA ALA A 52 -6.24 7.66 -8.29
C ALA A 52 -6.84 6.52 -9.16
N LEU A 53 -5.96 5.71 -9.77
CA LEU A 53 -6.37 4.52 -10.51
C LEU A 53 -6.97 3.48 -9.57
N LEU A 54 -6.33 3.23 -8.42
CA LEU A 54 -6.79 2.26 -7.44
C LEU A 54 -8.19 2.59 -6.91
N LEU A 55 -8.48 3.87 -6.60
CA LEU A 55 -9.80 4.31 -6.17
C LEU A 55 -10.86 4.18 -7.27
N ARG A 56 -10.50 4.46 -8.52
CA ARG A 56 -11.41 4.29 -9.66
C ARG A 56 -11.78 2.82 -9.89
N GLU A 57 -10.82 1.92 -9.70
CA GLU A 57 -10.97 0.49 -9.91
C GLU A 57 -11.22 -0.28 -8.60
N HIS A 58 -11.74 0.39 -7.57
CA HIS A 58 -11.93 -0.14 -6.22
C HIS A 58 -12.63 -1.51 -6.23
N ASP A 59 -13.72 -1.65 -7.00
CA ASP A 59 -14.51 -2.88 -7.06
C ASP A 59 -13.77 -4.05 -7.71
N ALA A 60 -12.71 -3.78 -8.47
CA ALA A 60 -11.84 -4.79 -9.05
C ALA A 60 -10.64 -5.15 -8.14
N ALA A 61 -10.46 -4.42 -7.03
CA ALA A 61 -9.35 -4.62 -6.11
C ALA A 61 -9.69 -5.66 -5.04
N VAL A 62 -8.72 -6.53 -4.75
CA VAL A 62 -8.72 -7.39 -3.57
C VAL A 62 -7.83 -6.74 -2.52
N LEU A 63 -8.42 -6.40 -1.38
CA LEU A 63 -7.75 -5.67 -0.31
C LEU A 63 -7.12 -6.60 0.72
N VAL A 64 -5.92 -6.24 1.17
CA VAL A 64 -5.18 -6.92 2.24
C VAL A 64 -5.00 -5.94 3.40
N PRO A 65 -5.49 -6.25 4.62
CA PRO A 65 -5.36 -5.36 5.75
C PRO A 65 -3.90 -5.06 6.08
N PHE A 66 -3.57 -3.77 6.20
CA PHE A 66 -2.27 -3.29 6.64
C PHE A 66 -2.42 -2.15 7.66
N PRO A 67 -2.81 -2.45 8.91
CA PRO A 67 -3.16 -1.43 9.90
C PRO A 67 -2.10 -0.36 10.19
N SER A 68 -0.82 -0.66 9.94
CA SER A 68 0.31 0.26 10.16
C SER A 68 0.77 0.97 8.89
N GLY A 69 0.00 0.90 7.80
CA GLY A 69 0.32 1.51 6.50
C GLY A 69 -0.05 2.99 6.37
N ASP A 70 -0.60 3.59 7.42
CA ASP A 70 -1.07 4.98 7.47
C ASP A 70 0.03 6.00 7.80
N LEU A 71 1.23 5.54 8.17
CA LEU A 71 2.36 6.41 8.49
C LEU A 71 3.06 6.87 7.20
N ASP A 72 2.83 8.12 6.82
CA ASP A 72 3.64 8.85 5.85
C ASP A 72 4.67 9.74 6.56
N VAL A 73 5.80 10.04 5.91
CA VAL A 73 6.90 10.82 6.51
C VAL A 73 7.19 12.07 5.67
N ASP A 74 6.30 13.05 5.80
CA ASP A 74 6.38 14.30 5.03
C ASP A 74 6.99 15.46 5.84
N THR A 75 6.79 15.44 7.16
CA THR A 75 7.19 16.53 8.07
C THR A 75 8.25 16.09 9.08
N PRO A 76 9.00 17.05 9.67
CA PRO A 76 9.89 16.75 10.81
C PRO A 76 9.17 16.07 11.98
N GLU A 77 7.90 16.41 12.21
CA GLU A 77 7.05 15.80 13.22
C GLU A 77 6.76 14.33 12.91
N ASP A 78 6.48 13.99 11.63
CA ASP A 78 6.29 12.62 11.18
C ASP A 78 7.56 11.79 11.32
N TRP A 79 8.71 12.38 10.98
CA TRP A 79 10.01 11.75 11.20
C TRP A 79 10.26 11.46 12.69
N ALA A 80 9.95 12.42 13.57
CA ALA A 80 10.08 12.22 15.01
C ALA A 80 9.13 11.12 15.53
N ARG A 81 7.91 11.03 14.97
CA ARG A 81 6.96 9.94 15.26
C ARG A 81 7.51 8.59 14.80
N ALA A 82 7.98 8.48 13.56
CA ALA A 82 8.58 7.27 13.02
C ALA A 82 9.81 6.81 13.84
N SER A 83 10.67 7.75 14.23
CA SER A 83 11.87 7.48 15.04
C SER A 83 11.51 6.85 16.38
N ARG A 84 10.52 7.41 17.10
CA ARG A 84 10.05 6.84 18.38
C ARG A 84 9.48 5.43 18.21
N MET A 85 8.76 5.17 17.12
CA MET A 85 8.21 3.84 16.83
C MET A 85 9.32 2.80 16.60
N LEU A 86 10.39 3.17 15.89
CA LEU A 86 11.54 2.30 15.66
C LEU A 86 12.31 2.00 16.95
N GLU A 87 12.54 3.02 17.79
CA GLU A 87 13.18 2.85 19.11
C GLU A 87 12.38 1.90 20.01
N ALA A 88 11.05 2.07 20.08
CA ALA A 88 10.17 1.20 20.85
C ALA A 88 10.22 -0.26 20.38
N ARG A 89 10.25 -0.51 19.06
CA ARG A 89 10.39 -1.86 18.48
C ARG A 89 11.71 -2.55 18.84
N HIS A 90 12.79 -1.78 19.02
CA HIS A 90 14.10 -2.32 19.39
C HIS A 90 14.28 -2.50 20.90
N ALA A 91 13.45 -1.84 21.70
CA ALA A 91 13.47 -1.95 23.16
C ALA A 91 12.69 -3.17 23.69
N GLU A 92 11.79 -3.77 22.89
CA GLU A 92 11.11 -5.01 23.26
C GLU A 92 12.05 -6.22 23.13
N PRO A 93 12.21 -7.06 24.18
CA PRO A 93 12.99 -8.29 24.09
C PRO A 93 12.37 -9.23 23.06
N ARG A 94 13.22 -9.78 22.19
CA ARG A 94 12.86 -10.69 21.10
C ARG A 94 12.35 -12.04 21.60
#